data_AF-X1BPL8-F1
#
_entry.id   AF-X1BPL8-F1
#
_cell.length_a   1.000
_cell.length_b   1.000
_cell.length_c   1.000
_cell.angle_alpha   90.00
_cell.angle_beta   90.00
_cell.angle_gamma   90.00
#
_symmetry.space_group_name_H-M   'P 1'
#
loop_
_entity.id
_entity.type
_entity.pdbx_description
1 polymer ?
#
loop_
_entity_poly.entity_id
_entity_poly.type
_entity_poly.pdbx_seq_one_letter_code
_entity_poly.pdbx_strand_id
1 'polypeptide(L)'
;AGIMALLGSGFDPGVTNVFCAYAQKHFFDEIHTIDIVDCNAGDHGHPFATNFNPEINIREITQKGKYWEDGQWKEIDPMSVSMDIDFPEVGVRKGYLLYHEEEESLVENITGLKRIRFWMTFGEAYINHLQVLQNVGMTSIDPVEYEGHQIVPLQFLKAVLPDPGSLGTNYKGKTCIGVIFNGIKDGVEKNMMIYNVCDHAACYKETGAQAVSYTTGVPAMIGAKMMLTGQWKQEGVWNMEQFDPDPFMEALNQYGLPWKILEGKALNN
;
A
#
# COMPACT_ATOMS: atom_id res chain seq x y z
N ALA A 1 -9.27 -30.66 1.23
CA ALA A 1 -7.86 -30.64 0.79
C ALA A 1 -6.88 -30.51 1.97
N GLY A 2 -7.29 -30.09 3.18
CA GLY A 2 -6.38 -30.04 4.33
C GLY A 2 -5.26 -29.00 4.20
N ILE A 3 -5.45 -27.99 3.34
CA ILE A 3 -4.45 -26.99 2.98
C ILE A 3 -4.86 -25.61 3.49
N MET A 4 -3.86 -24.78 3.74
CA MET A 4 -3.98 -23.38 4.10
C MET A 4 -3.58 -22.50 2.92
N ALA A 5 -4.33 -21.44 2.67
CA ALA A 5 -3.94 -20.33 1.81
C ALA A 5 -3.96 -19.04 2.62
N LEU A 6 -2.85 -18.31 2.61
CA LEU A 6 -2.72 -16.97 3.19
C LEU A 6 -2.80 -15.96 2.05
N LEU A 7 -3.71 -15.00 2.15
CA LEU A 7 -3.92 -13.96 1.15
C LEU A 7 -3.22 -12.67 1.53
N GLY A 8 -2.70 -11.94 0.53
CA GLY A 8 -2.21 -10.57 0.71
C GLY A 8 -1.07 -10.43 1.70
N SER A 9 -0.03 -11.27 1.65
CA SER A 9 1.12 -11.21 2.56
C SER A 9 2.22 -10.24 2.07
N GLY A 10 1.85 -9.04 1.62
CA GLY A 10 2.75 -7.95 1.25
C GLY A 10 2.86 -6.88 2.35
N PHE A 11 3.02 -5.62 1.96
CA PHE A 11 2.88 -4.50 2.91
C PHE A 11 1.43 -4.03 2.97
N ASP A 12 0.86 -3.68 1.83
CA ASP A 12 -0.50 -3.22 1.60
C ASP A 12 -1.02 -3.90 0.32
N PRO A 13 -1.81 -4.98 0.45
CA PRO A 13 -2.26 -5.62 1.68
C PRO A 13 -1.12 -6.38 2.38
N GLY A 14 -1.27 -6.54 3.69
CA GLY A 14 -0.40 -7.39 4.50
C GLY A 14 -0.04 -6.80 5.85
N VAL A 15 1.07 -6.08 5.91
CA VAL A 15 1.48 -5.33 7.10
C VAL A 15 0.40 -4.33 7.54
N THR A 16 -0.32 -3.67 6.63
CA THR A 16 -1.44 -2.78 6.96
C THR A 16 -2.56 -3.54 7.67
N ASN A 17 -2.90 -4.74 7.20
CA ASN A 17 -3.84 -5.64 7.86
C ASN A 17 -3.36 -6.07 9.26
N VAL A 18 -2.08 -6.44 9.38
CA VAL A 18 -1.46 -6.81 10.67
C VAL A 18 -1.46 -5.63 11.63
N PHE A 19 -1.19 -4.40 11.16
CA PHE A 19 -1.30 -3.18 11.97
C PHE A 19 -2.72 -2.97 12.48
N CYS A 20 -3.74 -3.20 11.63
CA CYS A 20 -5.14 -3.11 12.05
C CYS A 20 -5.49 -4.14 13.13
N ALA A 21 -5.10 -5.41 12.94
CA ALA A 21 -5.31 -6.46 13.94
C ALA A 21 -4.57 -6.17 15.26
N TYR A 22 -3.33 -5.66 15.17
CA TYR A 22 -2.52 -5.29 16.33
C TYR A 22 -3.12 -4.10 17.09
N ALA A 23 -3.60 -3.08 16.38
CA ALA A 23 -4.32 -1.95 16.94
C ALA A 23 -5.59 -2.41 17.68
N GLN A 24 -6.40 -3.28 17.04
CA GLN A 24 -7.61 -3.83 17.64
C GLN A 24 -7.31 -4.68 18.88
N LYS A 25 -6.24 -5.47 18.87
CA LYS A 25 -5.88 -6.35 19.99
C LYS A 25 -5.39 -5.58 21.23
N HIS A 26 -4.62 -4.51 21.04
CA HIS A 26 -3.86 -3.89 22.13
C HIS A 26 -4.23 -2.45 22.46
N PHE A 27 -4.80 -1.68 21.52
CA PHE A 27 -4.91 -0.23 21.65
C PHE A 27 -6.34 0.30 21.65
N PHE A 28 -7.31 -0.48 21.17
CA PHE A 28 -8.70 -0.07 21.04
C PHE A 28 -9.65 -1.13 21.59
N ASP A 29 -10.79 -0.69 22.11
CA ASP A 29 -11.94 -1.55 22.36
C ASP A 29 -12.85 -1.59 21.12
N GLU A 30 -12.92 -0.46 20.38
CA GLU A 30 -13.56 -0.34 19.06
C GLU A 30 -12.72 0.57 18.17
N ILE A 31 -12.52 0.18 16.91
CA ILE A 31 -11.93 1.05 15.87
C ILE A 31 -13.08 1.59 15.03
N HIS A 32 -13.20 2.92 14.93
CA HIS A 32 -14.29 3.56 14.17
C HIS A 32 -13.85 4.01 12.79
N THR A 33 -12.63 4.52 12.63
CA THR A 33 -12.11 4.87 11.30
C THR A 33 -10.69 4.38 11.09
N ILE A 34 -10.44 3.96 9.86
CA ILE A 34 -9.13 3.56 9.36
C ILE A 34 -8.78 4.44 8.15
N ASP A 35 -7.58 5.00 8.15
CA ASP A 35 -6.97 5.65 7.00
C ASP A 35 -5.61 5.01 6.74
N ILE A 36 -5.52 4.19 5.70
CA ILE A 36 -4.26 3.63 5.24
C ILE A 36 -3.57 4.69 4.39
N VAL A 37 -2.28 4.94 4.65
CA VAL A 37 -1.50 5.97 3.99
C VAL A 37 -0.19 5.38 3.46
N ASP A 38 -0.01 5.43 2.14
CA ASP A 38 1.21 5.02 1.44
C ASP A 38 1.88 6.25 0.81
N CYS A 39 3.08 6.56 1.30
CA CYS A 39 3.95 7.54 0.71
C CYS A 39 5.24 6.92 0.19
N ASN A 40 5.49 7.06 -1.11
CA ASN A 40 6.81 6.91 -1.69
C ASN A 40 7.40 8.29 -2.02
N ALA A 41 8.29 8.78 -1.16
CA ALA A 41 9.02 10.03 -1.38
C ALA A 41 10.42 9.79 -1.95
N GLY A 42 10.58 8.70 -2.71
CA GLY A 42 11.81 8.41 -3.41
C GLY A 42 11.97 9.24 -4.70
N ASP A 43 13.22 9.50 -5.08
CA ASP A 43 13.61 10.01 -6.40
C ASP A 43 14.59 9.04 -7.09
N HIS A 44 14.18 8.50 -8.24
CA HIS A 44 14.98 7.60 -9.08
C HIS A 44 15.75 8.34 -10.19
N GLY A 45 15.62 9.67 -10.31
CA GLY A 45 16.35 10.50 -11.27
C GLY A 45 15.87 10.44 -12.73
N HIS A 46 14.76 9.73 -13.00
CA HIS A 46 14.14 9.68 -14.32
C HIS A 46 12.94 10.63 -14.39
N PRO A 47 12.60 11.21 -15.56
CA PRO A 47 11.42 12.05 -15.71
C PRO A 47 10.10 11.34 -15.35
N PHE A 48 9.99 10.07 -15.73
CA PHE A 48 8.86 9.19 -15.43
C PHE A 48 9.32 7.74 -15.46
N ALA A 49 9.00 6.98 -14.41
CA ALA A 49 9.19 5.53 -14.33
C ALA A 49 8.16 4.94 -13.37
N THR A 50 7.88 3.64 -13.49
CA THR A 50 7.01 2.92 -12.55
C THR A 50 7.86 1.96 -11.72
N ASN A 51 7.53 1.82 -10.42
CA ASN A 51 8.30 0.96 -9.50
C ASN A 51 7.99 -0.53 -9.66
N PHE A 52 6.91 -0.86 -10.34
CA PHE A 52 6.49 -2.21 -10.69
C PHE A 52 5.91 -2.21 -12.10
N ASN A 53 5.21 -3.28 -12.49
CA ASN A 53 4.66 -3.45 -13.83
C ASN A 53 3.83 -2.22 -14.23
N PRO A 54 4.24 -1.46 -15.29
CA PRO A 54 3.55 -0.26 -15.72
C PRO A 54 2.07 -0.48 -16.01
N GLU A 55 1.70 -1.66 -16.53
CA GLU A 55 0.31 -2.00 -16.82
C GLU A 55 -0.56 -2.05 -15.57
N ILE A 56 -0.03 -2.60 -14.48
CA ILE A 56 -0.75 -2.70 -13.20
C ILE A 56 -0.87 -1.30 -12.59
N ASN A 57 0.26 -0.59 -12.47
CA ASN A 57 0.31 0.73 -11.85
C ASN A 57 -0.62 1.73 -12.54
N ILE A 58 -0.54 1.81 -13.88
CA ILE A 58 -1.36 2.73 -14.66
C ILE A 58 -2.85 2.38 -14.53
N ARG A 59 -3.22 1.11 -14.41
CA ARG A 59 -4.63 0.73 -14.21
C ARG A 59 -5.14 1.10 -12.81
N GLU A 60 -4.33 0.89 -11.77
CA GLU A 60 -4.68 1.21 -10.38
C GLU A 60 -4.96 2.70 -10.17
N ILE A 61 -4.22 3.58 -10.85
CA ILE A 61 -4.36 5.03 -10.70
C ILE A 61 -5.42 5.65 -11.64
N THR A 62 -5.85 4.91 -12.66
CA THR A 62 -6.82 5.42 -13.67
C THR A 62 -8.23 4.84 -13.51
N GLN A 63 -8.39 3.79 -12.70
CA GLN A 63 -9.70 3.30 -12.28
C GLN A 63 -10.37 4.27 -11.31
N LYS A 64 -11.69 4.14 -11.17
CA LYS A 64 -12.44 4.88 -10.14
C LYS A 64 -11.89 4.56 -8.76
N GLY A 65 -11.74 5.59 -7.93
CA GLY A 65 -11.48 5.38 -6.51
C GLY A 65 -12.73 4.80 -5.85
N LYS A 66 -12.53 4.03 -4.78
CA LYS A 66 -13.60 3.41 -4.01
C LYS A 66 -13.16 3.42 -2.54
N TYR A 67 -14.06 3.67 -1.62
CA TYR A 67 -13.82 3.55 -0.18
C TYR A 67 -15.10 3.09 0.52
N TRP A 68 -15.01 2.65 1.77
CA TRP A 68 -16.18 2.15 2.51
C TRP A 68 -16.55 3.07 3.67
N GLU A 69 -17.83 3.38 3.81
CA GLU A 69 -18.37 4.20 4.91
C GLU A 69 -19.82 3.80 5.21
N ASP A 70 -20.13 3.62 6.50
CA ASP A 70 -21.45 3.30 7.04
C ASP A 70 -22.15 2.12 6.35
N GLY A 71 -21.40 1.03 6.11
CA GLY A 71 -21.95 -0.18 5.49
C GLY A 71 -22.04 -0.13 3.96
N GLN A 72 -21.52 0.91 3.31
CA GLN A 72 -21.65 1.11 1.87
C GLN A 72 -20.32 1.45 1.22
N TRP A 73 -20.08 0.87 0.05
CA TRP A 73 -19.01 1.29 -0.85
C TRP A 73 -19.40 2.55 -1.60
N LYS A 74 -18.50 3.54 -1.60
CA LYS A 74 -18.66 4.83 -2.28
C LYS A 74 -17.61 4.95 -3.37
N GLU A 75 -18.05 5.16 -4.60
CA GLU A 75 -17.17 5.40 -5.75
C GLU A 75 -16.90 6.91 -5.91
N ILE A 76 -15.69 7.23 -6.35
CA ILE A 76 -15.27 8.58 -6.75
C ILE A 76 -14.62 8.54 -8.13
N ASP A 77 -14.59 9.68 -8.81
CA ASP A 77 -13.85 9.80 -10.05
C ASP A 77 -12.33 9.61 -9.78
N PRO A 78 -11.57 9.05 -10.74
CA PRO A 78 -10.14 8.83 -10.57
C PRO A 78 -9.42 10.10 -10.12
N MET A 79 -8.62 10.01 -9.06
CA MET A 79 -7.80 11.12 -8.54
C MET A 79 -8.59 12.38 -8.13
N SER A 80 -9.91 12.29 -7.93
CA SER A 80 -10.76 13.48 -7.68
C SER A 80 -10.74 13.98 -6.23
N VAL A 81 -10.30 13.14 -5.29
CA VAL A 81 -10.21 13.47 -3.86
C VAL A 81 -8.74 13.37 -3.44
N SER A 82 -8.22 14.46 -2.89
CA SER A 82 -6.83 14.54 -2.43
C SER A 82 -6.72 15.41 -1.19
N MET A 83 -5.71 15.14 -0.37
CA MET A 83 -5.36 15.99 0.77
C MET A 83 -3.87 15.99 1.04
N ASP A 84 -3.38 17.03 1.70
CA ASP A 84 -2.01 17.07 2.19
C ASP A 84 -1.90 16.27 3.50
N ILE A 85 -0.99 15.29 3.53
CA ILE A 85 -0.75 14.40 4.66
C ILE A 85 0.70 14.59 5.12
N ASP A 86 0.90 14.85 6.41
CA ASP A 86 2.24 14.93 7.01
C ASP A 86 2.74 13.53 7.40
N PHE A 87 3.72 13.01 6.67
CA PHE A 87 4.29 11.68 6.88
C PHE A 87 5.52 11.75 7.81
N PRO A 88 5.58 10.95 8.89
CA PRO A 88 6.75 10.90 9.77
C PRO A 88 8.05 10.64 9.00
N GLU A 89 9.10 11.39 9.31
CA GLU A 89 10.44 11.29 8.69
C GLU A 89 10.52 11.59 7.18
N VAL A 90 9.42 12.00 6.55
CA VAL A 90 9.32 12.34 5.12
C VAL A 90 8.82 13.78 4.91
N GLY A 91 7.84 14.21 5.71
CA GLY A 91 7.17 15.51 5.63
C GLY A 91 5.88 15.47 4.81
N VAL A 92 5.31 16.66 4.56
CA VAL A 92 4.01 16.82 3.89
C VAL A 92 4.06 16.37 2.44
N ARG A 93 3.14 15.51 2.04
CA ARG A 93 2.91 15.07 0.65
C ARG A 93 1.42 15.02 0.35
N LYS A 94 1.07 15.24 -0.93
CA LYS A 94 -0.31 15.14 -1.40
C LYS A 94 -0.68 13.67 -1.61
N GLY A 95 -1.61 13.19 -0.81
CA GLY A 95 -2.23 11.87 -0.94
C GLY A 95 -3.52 11.96 -1.75
N TYR A 96 -3.77 10.95 -2.58
CA TYR A 96 -4.98 10.80 -3.38
C TYR A 96 -5.74 9.57 -2.89
N LEU A 97 -7.05 9.71 -2.74
CA LEU A 97 -7.93 8.62 -2.33
C LEU A 97 -8.06 7.63 -3.48
N LEU A 98 -7.70 6.38 -3.25
CA LEU A 98 -7.81 5.28 -4.19
C LEU A 98 -8.55 4.11 -3.55
N TYR A 99 -8.97 3.17 -4.39
CA TYR A 99 -9.38 1.84 -3.93
C TYR A 99 -8.15 0.98 -3.64
N HIS A 100 -8.17 0.20 -2.57
CA HIS A 100 -7.16 -0.83 -2.32
C HIS A 100 -7.76 -2.13 -1.77
N GLU A 101 -7.10 -3.25 -2.04
CA GLU A 101 -7.69 -4.59 -1.84
C GLU A 101 -7.92 -4.99 -0.38
N GLU A 102 -7.08 -4.56 0.58
CA GLU A 102 -7.29 -4.84 2.00
C GLU A 102 -8.55 -4.20 2.57
N GLU A 103 -9.08 -3.16 1.92
CA GLU A 103 -10.34 -2.55 2.37
C GLU A 103 -11.46 -3.60 2.37
N GLU A 104 -11.46 -4.54 1.41
CA GLU A 104 -12.50 -5.56 1.28
C GLU A 104 -12.49 -6.58 2.42
N SER A 105 -11.31 -6.93 2.96
CA SER A 105 -11.24 -7.87 4.08
C SER A 105 -11.33 -7.15 5.44
N LEU A 106 -10.78 -5.93 5.56
CA LEU A 106 -10.81 -5.17 6.80
C LEU A 106 -12.23 -4.73 7.19
N VAL A 107 -13.10 -4.41 6.22
CA VAL A 107 -14.51 -4.09 6.52
C VAL A 107 -15.27 -5.27 7.12
N GLU A 108 -14.84 -6.51 6.84
CA GLU A 108 -15.46 -7.72 7.38
C GLU A 108 -14.90 -8.09 8.76
N ASN A 109 -13.62 -7.83 9.00
CA ASN A 109 -12.88 -8.36 10.15
C ASN A 109 -12.64 -7.34 11.28
N ILE A 110 -12.72 -6.03 11.02
CA ILE A 110 -12.53 -4.99 12.04
C ILE A 110 -13.85 -4.65 12.73
N THR A 111 -13.87 -4.79 14.06
CA THR A 111 -15.09 -4.58 14.84
C THR A 111 -15.34 -3.10 15.12
N GLY A 112 -16.58 -2.65 14.87
CA GLY A 112 -17.01 -1.27 15.13
C GLY A 112 -16.65 -0.27 14.03
N LEU A 113 -16.08 -0.74 12.91
CA LEU A 113 -15.65 0.10 11.81
C LEU A 113 -16.84 0.87 11.21
N LYS A 114 -16.65 2.17 11.04
CA LYS A 114 -17.60 3.09 10.38
C LYS A 114 -17.08 3.62 9.06
N ARG A 115 -15.76 3.72 8.89
CA ARG A 115 -15.12 4.13 7.64
C ARG A 115 -13.73 3.55 7.47
N ILE A 116 -13.40 3.16 6.25
CA ILE A 116 -12.02 2.89 5.82
C ILE A 116 -11.74 3.59 4.49
N ARG A 117 -10.50 4.08 4.35
CA ARG A 117 -10.00 4.76 3.15
C ARG A 117 -8.52 4.39 2.93
N PHE A 118 -8.09 4.39 1.67
CA PHE A 118 -6.69 4.24 1.27
C PHE A 118 -6.17 5.48 0.53
N TRP A 119 -5.04 6.03 0.98
CA TRP A 119 -4.41 7.22 0.43
C TRP A 119 -3.02 6.91 -0.11
N MET A 120 -2.77 7.23 -1.37
CA MET A 120 -1.45 7.05 -1.98
C MET A 120 -0.89 8.37 -2.49
N THR A 121 0.41 8.61 -2.29
CA THR A 121 1.05 9.84 -2.77
C THR A 121 1.45 9.75 -4.23
N PHE A 122 1.18 10.82 -4.98
CA PHE A 122 1.71 11.01 -6.33
C PHE A 122 2.28 12.42 -6.48
N GLY A 123 3.49 12.53 -7.03
CA GLY A 123 4.08 13.83 -7.36
C GLY A 123 3.36 14.48 -8.54
N GLU A 124 3.31 15.81 -8.57
CA GLU A 124 2.67 16.55 -9.67
C GLU A 124 3.28 16.21 -11.04
N ALA A 125 4.60 16.05 -11.10
CA ALA A 125 5.28 15.63 -12.31
C ALA A 125 4.79 14.24 -12.78
N TYR A 126 4.61 13.29 -11.86
CA TYR A 126 4.11 11.96 -12.19
C TYR A 126 2.71 12.01 -12.80
N ILE A 127 1.80 12.76 -12.16
CA ILE A 127 0.41 12.93 -12.64
C ILE A 127 0.40 13.60 -14.01
N ASN A 128 1.21 14.64 -14.22
CA ASN A 128 1.26 15.34 -15.51
C ASN A 128 1.73 14.40 -16.63
N HIS A 129 2.76 13.58 -16.40
CA HIS A 129 3.21 12.60 -17.40
C HIS A 129 2.13 11.56 -17.69
N LEU A 130 1.48 11.03 -16.65
CA LEU A 130 0.39 10.08 -16.82
C LEU A 130 -0.76 10.67 -17.65
N GLN A 131 -1.21 11.89 -17.33
CA GLN A 131 -2.28 12.55 -18.07
C GLN A 131 -1.92 12.74 -19.53
N VAL A 132 -0.68 13.14 -19.85
CA VAL A 132 -0.21 13.22 -21.23
C VAL A 132 -0.27 11.86 -21.91
N LEU A 133 0.27 10.80 -21.27
CA LEU A 133 0.26 9.43 -21.80
C LEU A 133 -1.16 8.91 -22.06
N GLN A 134 -2.10 9.20 -21.17
CA GLN A 134 -3.51 8.86 -21.35
C GLN A 134 -4.14 9.63 -22.52
N ASN A 135 -3.93 10.94 -22.58
CA ASN A 135 -4.51 11.80 -23.61
C ASN A 135 -4.03 11.44 -25.03
N VAL A 136 -2.81 10.91 -25.16
CA VAL A 136 -2.29 10.41 -26.45
C VAL A 136 -2.56 8.93 -26.70
N GLY A 137 -3.29 8.23 -25.80
CA GLY A 137 -3.70 6.83 -25.97
C GLY A 137 -2.62 5.79 -25.63
N MET A 138 -1.48 6.19 -25.05
CA MET A 138 -0.37 5.27 -24.72
C MET A 138 -0.68 4.31 -23.57
N THR A 139 -1.75 4.56 -22.82
CA THR A 139 -2.22 3.70 -21.73
C THR A 139 -3.29 2.70 -22.17
N SER A 140 -3.64 2.65 -23.47
CA SER A 140 -4.69 1.75 -23.98
C SER A 140 -4.23 0.29 -24.00
N ILE A 141 -5.16 -0.61 -23.68
CA ILE A 141 -5.03 -2.06 -23.85
C ILE A 141 -5.57 -2.55 -25.20
N ASP A 142 -6.32 -1.70 -25.92
CA ASP A 142 -6.88 -2.04 -27.21
C ASP A 142 -5.78 -1.96 -28.29
N PRO A 143 -5.63 -2.98 -29.14
CA PRO A 143 -4.67 -2.95 -30.23
C PRO A 143 -4.94 -1.83 -31.25
N VAL A 144 -3.86 -1.24 -31.76
CA VAL A 144 -3.88 -0.29 -32.87
C VAL A 144 -3.06 -0.86 -34.02
N GLU A 145 -3.53 -0.69 -35.25
CA GLU A 145 -2.78 -1.06 -36.45
C GLU A 145 -1.72 -0.01 -36.80
N TYR A 146 -0.46 -0.44 -36.89
CA TYR A 146 0.66 0.40 -37.32
C TYR A 146 1.51 -0.40 -38.32
N GLU A 147 1.57 0.07 -39.57
CA GLU A 147 2.35 -0.57 -40.65
C GLU A 147 2.06 -2.08 -40.79
N GLY A 148 0.79 -2.48 -40.71
CA GLY A 148 0.35 -3.88 -40.82
C GLY A 148 0.56 -4.75 -39.57
N HIS A 149 1.03 -4.16 -38.46
CA HIS A 149 1.19 -4.84 -37.17
C HIS A 149 0.15 -4.37 -36.16
N GLN A 150 -0.38 -5.28 -35.36
CA GLN A 150 -1.26 -4.96 -34.23
C GLN A 150 -0.39 -4.70 -32.99
N ILE A 151 -0.42 -3.48 -32.47
CA ILE A 151 0.37 -3.06 -31.32
C ILE A 151 -0.56 -2.64 -30.19
N VAL A 152 -0.38 -3.18 -28.99
CA VAL A 152 -1.04 -2.69 -27.78
C VAL A 152 -0.20 -1.53 -27.20
N PRO A 153 -0.71 -0.28 -27.18
CA PRO A 153 0.08 0.88 -26.77
C PRO A 153 0.72 0.74 -25.39
N LEU A 154 -0.02 0.22 -24.40
CA LEU A 154 0.49 0.03 -23.04
C LEU A 154 1.64 -0.98 -22.96
N GLN A 155 1.60 -2.04 -23.77
CA GLN A 155 2.70 -3.00 -23.85
C GLN A 155 3.93 -2.39 -24.50
N PHE A 156 3.73 -1.56 -25.52
CA PHE A 156 4.83 -0.82 -26.15
C PHE A 156 5.42 0.23 -25.20
N LEU A 157 4.58 0.96 -24.46
CA LEU A 157 5.01 1.91 -23.42
C LEU A 157 5.90 1.21 -22.38
N LYS A 158 5.48 0.03 -21.90
CA LYS A 158 6.30 -0.79 -20.98
C LYS A 158 7.69 -1.10 -21.55
N ALA A 159 7.81 -1.32 -22.86
CA ALA A 159 9.10 -1.63 -23.49
C ALA A 159 10.05 -0.42 -23.61
N VAL A 160 9.52 0.81 -23.58
CA VAL A 160 10.33 2.04 -23.67
C VAL A 160 10.61 2.69 -22.31
N LEU A 161 9.85 2.34 -21.27
CA LEU A 161 10.10 2.79 -19.90
C LEU A 161 11.37 2.13 -19.33
N PRO A 162 12.06 2.80 -18.38
CA PRO A 162 13.17 2.18 -17.67
C PRO A 162 12.74 0.88 -16.99
N ASP A 163 13.61 -0.12 -16.99
CA ASP A 163 13.37 -1.37 -16.26
C ASP A 163 13.24 -1.07 -14.75
N PRO A 164 12.10 -1.40 -14.10
CA PRO A 164 11.91 -1.18 -12.67
C PRO A 164 13.02 -1.80 -11.81
N GLY A 165 13.58 -2.95 -12.22
CA GLY A 165 14.68 -3.60 -11.51
C GLY A 165 15.98 -2.78 -11.52
N SER A 166 16.16 -1.91 -12.51
CA SER A 166 17.35 -1.07 -12.65
C SER A 166 17.28 0.24 -11.85
N LEU A 167 16.07 0.66 -11.44
CA LEU A 167 15.84 1.94 -10.77
C LEU A 167 16.56 2.04 -9.42
N GLY A 168 16.77 0.91 -8.73
CA GLY A 168 17.35 0.87 -7.38
C GLY A 168 18.75 1.49 -7.26
N THR A 169 19.55 1.52 -8.34
CA THR A 169 20.96 1.95 -8.30
C THR A 169 21.15 3.39 -7.81
N ASN A 170 20.26 4.30 -8.20
CA ASN A 170 20.34 5.72 -7.87
C ASN A 170 19.14 6.20 -7.05
N TYR A 171 18.31 5.28 -6.59
CA TYR A 171 17.07 5.62 -5.90
C TYR A 171 17.37 6.16 -4.49
N LYS A 172 17.00 7.42 -4.24
CA LYS A 172 17.20 8.10 -2.96
C LYS A 172 15.87 8.45 -2.33
N GLY A 173 15.87 8.72 -1.03
CA GLY A 173 14.66 9.07 -0.29
C GLY A 173 14.05 7.87 0.42
N LYS A 174 12.88 8.08 1.00
CA LYS A 174 12.24 7.14 1.91
C LYS A 174 10.81 6.84 1.48
N THR A 175 10.34 5.66 1.86
CA THR A 175 8.91 5.34 1.91
C THR A 175 8.40 5.55 3.34
N CYS A 176 7.12 5.86 3.49
CA CYS A 176 6.40 5.83 4.77
C CYS A 176 5.02 5.26 4.52
N ILE A 177 4.78 4.04 5.01
CA ILE A 177 3.51 3.34 4.87
C ILE A 177 2.97 3.05 6.27
N GLY A 178 1.69 3.31 6.50
CA GLY A 178 1.09 3.10 7.80
C GLY A 178 -0.42 3.22 7.79
N VAL A 179 -0.98 3.10 8.99
CA VAL A 179 -2.42 3.15 9.22
C VAL A 179 -2.70 4.13 10.34
N ILE A 180 -3.58 5.08 10.09
CA ILE A 180 -4.09 6.07 11.05
C ILE A 180 -5.45 5.58 11.54
N PHE A 181 -5.61 5.55 12.86
CA PHE A 181 -6.78 5.01 13.54
C PHE A 181 -7.47 6.09 14.36
N ASN A 182 -8.80 6.09 14.34
CA ASN A 182 -9.65 6.72 15.34
C ASN A 182 -10.58 5.66 15.94
N GLY A 183 -10.79 5.71 17.25
CA GLY A 183 -11.64 4.76 17.94
C GLY A 183 -11.79 5.08 19.42
N ILE A 184 -12.22 4.10 20.20
CA ILE A 184 -12.43 4.22 21.65
C ILE A 184 -11.51 3.26 22.39
N LYS A 185 -10.91 3.76 23.49
CA LYS A 185 -10.26 2.93 24.50
C LYS A 185 -10.67 3.39 25.90
N ASP A 186 -11.14 2.48 26.73
CA ASP A 186 -11.58 2.75 28.11
C ASP A 186 -12.64 3.88 28.17
N GLY A 187 -13.51 3.93 27.16
CA GLY A 187 -14.56 4.97 27.02
C GLY A 187 -14.07 6.34 26.56
N VAL A 188 -12.80 6.50 26.21
CA VAL A 188 -12.19 7.75 25.73
C VAL A 188 -11.82 7.63 24.27
N GLU A 189 -12.07 8.68 23.49
CA GLU A 189 -11.63 8.76 22.09
C GLU A 189 -10.10 8.71 22.02
N LYS A 190 -9.58 7.87 21.13
CA LYS A 190 -8.15 7.69 20.90
C LYS A 190 -7.83 7.80 19.41
N ASN A 191 -6.73 8.49 19.12
CA ASN A 191 -6.16 8.65 17.79
C ASN A 191 -4.71 8.17 17.81
N MET A 192 -4.28 7.40 16.83
CA MET A 192 -2.88 7.00 16.69
C MET A 192 -2.55 6.58 15.26
N MET A 193 -1.26 6.47 14.95
CA MET A 193 -0.77 5.87 13.71
C MET A 193 0.24 4.77 14.02
N ILE A 194 0.14 3.64 13.31
CA ILE A 194 1.20 2.61 13.26
C ILE A 194 1.81 2.66 11.87
N TYR A 195 3.15 2.75 11.78
CA TYR A 195 3.81 2.96 10.49
C TYR A 195 5.22 2.38 10.42
N ASN A 196 5.71 2.19 9.20
CA ASN A 196 7.10 1.88 8.87
C ASN A 196 7.69 2.97 7.96
N VAL A 197 9.02 3.11 8.01
CA VAL A 197 9.82 3.93 7.09
C VAL A 197 10.98 3.08 6.55
N CYS A 198 11.08 2.86 5.23
CA CYS A 198 12.22 2.21 4.56
C CYS A 198 13.01 3.27 3.78
N ASP A 199 14.34 3.18 3.78
CA ASP A 199 15.21 4.05 2.99
C ASP A 199 15.67 3.31 1.73
N HIS A 200 15.41 3.88 0.55
CA HIS A 200 15.70 3.21 -0.74
C HIS A 200 17.15 2.76 -0.86
N ALA A 201 18.11 3.57 -0.42
CA ALA A 201 19.53 3.25 -0.55
C ALA A 201 19.96 2.16 0.44
N ALA A 202 19.38 2.14 1.65
CA ALA A 202 19.60 1.07 2.61
C ALA A 202 19.03 -0.27 2.10
N CYS A 203 17.78 -0.25 1.62
CA CYS A 203 17.07 -1.43 1.13
C CYS A 203 17.83 -2.01 -0.13
N TYR A 204 18.38 -1.14 -1.01
CA TYR A 204 19.22 -1.54 -2.16
C TYR A 204 20.59 -2.10 -1.75
N LYS A 205 21.25 -1.50 -0.74
CA LYS A 205 22.54 -1.98 -0.25
C LYS A 205 22.45 -3.40 0.32
N GLU A 206 21.33 -3.75 0.95
CA GLU A 206 21.13 -5.06 1.55
C GLU A 206 20.76 -6.14 0.52
N THR A 207 19.81 -5.83 -0.37
CA THR A 207 19.16 -6.86 -1.22
C THR A 207 19.34 -6.65 -2.72
N GLY A 208 19.89 -5.51 -3.13
CA GLY A 208 19.91 -5.08 -4.53
C GLY A 208 18.55 -4.60 -5.05
N ALA A 209 17.54 -4.42 -4.16
CA ALA A 209 16.21 -3.96 -4.53
C ALA A 209 15.82 -2.67 -3.81
N GLN A 210 15.02 -1.84 -4.47
CA GLN A 210 14.50 -0.59 -3.90
C GLN A 210 13.41 -0.83 -2.83
N ALA A 211 13.05 0.21 -2.07
CA ALA A 211 12.22 0.07 -0.88
C ALA A 211 10.82 -0.50 -1.13
N VAL A 212 10.15 -0.21 -2.26
CA VAL A 212 8.82 -0.76 -2.60
C VAL A 212 8.87 -2.29 -2.78
N SER A 213 9.94 -2.80 -3.40
CA SER A 213 10.15 -4.26 -3.51
C SER A 213 10.51 -4.87 -2.15
N TYR A 214 11.30 -4.15 -1.35
CA TYR A 214 11.71 -4.58 -0.02
C TYR A 214 10.51 -4.67 0.95
N THR A 215 9.68 -3.63 1.00
CA THR A 215 8.47 -3.58 1.85
C THR A 215 7.47 -4.65 1.47
N THR A 216 7.42 -5.08 0.20
CA THR A 216 6.56 -6.19 -0.23
C THR A 216 7.20 -7.56 0.04
N GLY A 217 8.50 -7.69 -0.21
CA GLY A 217 9.22 -8.97 -0.17
C GLY A 217 9.47 -9.49 1.25
N VAL A 218 9.79 -8.62 2.21
CA VAL A 218 10.04 -9.01 3.60
C VAL A 218 8.78 -9.60 4.25
N PRO A 219 7.59 -8.97 4.18
CA PRO A 219 6.36 -9.55 4.70
C PRO A 219 5.97 -10.86 4.03
N ALA A 220 6.24 -11.03 2.74
CA ALA A 220 5.98 -12.31 2.05
C ALA A 220 6.83 -13.44 2.64
N MET A 221 8.09 -13.17 2.94
CA MET A 221 8.97 -14.10 3.66
C MET A 221 8.46 -14.36 5.08
N ILE A 222 8.04 -13.33 5.81
CA ILE A 222 7.52 -13.47 7.18
C ILE A 222 6.23 -14.31 7.20
N GLY A 223 5.29 -14.08 6.28
CA GLY A 223 4.06 -14.87 6.16
C GLY A 223 4.35 -16.34 5.89
N ALA A 224 5.30 -16.63 4.98
CA ALA A 224 5.77 -18.00 4.74
C ALA A 224 6.41 -18.61 6.00
N LYS A 225 7.20 -17.84 6.75
CA LYS A 225 7.77 -18.26 8.05
C LYS A 225 6.67 -18.58 9.06
N MET A 226 5.62 -17.77 9.17
CA MET A 226 4.49 -18.04 10.08
C MET A 226 3.81 -19.38 9.75
N MET A 227 3.58 -19.65 8.47
CA MET A 227 2.98 -20.90 8.00
C MET A 227 3.88 -22.13 8.27
N LEU A 228 5.17 -22.04 7.92
CA LEU A 228 6.11 -23.15 8.05
C LEU A 228 6.48 -23.47 9.51
N THR A 229 6.51 -22.46 10.39
CA THR A 229 6.76 -22.66 11.83
C THR A 229 5.51 -23.09 12.59
N GLY A 230 4.33 -23.06 11.95
CA GLY A 230 3.06 -23.42 12.56
C GLY A 230 2.46 -22.34 13.47
N GLN A 231 3.06 -21.13 13.52
CA GLN A 231 2.52 -20.01 14.27
C GLN A 231 1.19 -19.53 13.67
N TRP A 232 1.10 -19.50 12.34
CA TRP A 232 -0.16 -19.33 11.61
C TRP A 232 -0.45 -20.60 10.83
N LYS A 233 -1.28 -21.49 11.37
CA LYS A 233 -1.63 -22.75 10.71
C LYS A 233 -3.10 -23.08 10.90
N GLN A 234 -3.89 -22.88 9.84
CA GLN A 234 -5.32 -23.15 9.85
C GLN A 234 -5.77 -23.55 8.44
N GLU A 235 -6.52 -24.65 8.32
CA GLU A 235 -7.08 -25.05 7.03
C GLU A 235 -8.07 -24.00 6.53
N GLY A 236 -8.09 -23.73 5.22
CA GLY A 236 -8.94 -22.72 4.61
C GLY A 236 -8.16 -21.59 3.92
N VAL A 237 -8.87 -20.51 3.62
CA VAL A 237 -8.34 -19.31 2.98
C VAL A 237 -8.51 -18.16 3.97
N TRP A 238 -7.44 -17.44 4.25
CA TRP A 238 -7.39 -16.49 5.36
C TRP A 238 -6.67 -15.21 4.96
N ASN A 239 -7.21 -14.09 5.41
CA ASN A 239 -6.56 -12.79 5.37
C ASN A 239 -5.67 -12.59 6.61
N MET A 240 -4.77 -11.63 6.52
CA MET A 240 -3.68 -11.43 7.47
C MET A 240 -4.19 -11.00 8.86
N GLU A 241 -5.22 -10.17 8.90
CA GLU A 241 -5.85 -9.65 10.13
C GLU A 241 -6.62 -10.71 10.94
N GLN A 242 -6.81 -11.91 10.37
CA GLN A 242 -7.53 -13.01 11.03
C GLN A 242 -6.63 -13.88 11.91
N PHE A 243 -5.31 -13.65 11.89
CA PHE A 243 -4.34 -14.34 12.74
C PHE A 243 -3.82 -13.44 13.87
N ASP A 244 -3.19 -14.04 14.87
CA ASP A 244 -2.50 -13.30 15.92
C ASP A 244 -1.37 -12.42 15.33
N PRO A 245 -1.44 -11.08 15.45
CA PRO A 245 -0.48 -10.18 14.84
C PRO A 245 0.89 -10.16 15.55
N ASP A 246 0.95 -10.54 16.83
CA ASP A 246 2.14 -10.37 17.68
C ASP A 246 3.43 -11.00 17.09
N PRO A 247 3.45 -12.28 16.68
CA PRO A 247 4.66 -12.87 16.11
C PRO A 247 5.08 -12.22 14.78
N PHE A 248 4.13 -11.70 14.01
CA PHE A 248 4.41 -10.99 12.76
C PHE A 248 5.03 -9.63 13.05
N MET A 249 4.49 -8.90 14.02
CA MET A 249 5.03 -7.61 14.49
C MET A 249 6.45 -7.75 15.06
N GLU A 250 6.75 -8.82 15.79
CA GLU A 250 8.10 -9.12 16.24
C GLU A 250 9.05 -9.40 15.06
N ALA A 251 8.61 -10.22 14.11
CA ALA A 251 9.39 -10.56 12.92
C ALA A 251 9.68 -9.33 12.04
N LEU A 252 8.74 -8.38 11.90
CA LEU A 252 8.97 -7.14 11.17
C LEU A 252 10.17 -6.36 11.72
N ASN A 253 10.27 -6.22 13.04
CA ASN A 253 11.42 -5.58 13.69
C ASN A 253 12.73 -6.35 13.46
N GLN A 254 12.67 -7.68 13.46
CA GLN A 254 13.84 -8.54 13.27
C GLN A 254 14.37 -8.53 11.84
N TYR A 255 13.48 -8.48 10.84
CA TYR A 255 13.81 -8.70 9.43
C TYR A 255 13.80 -7.42 8.59
N GLY A 256 14.06 -6.26 9.22
CA GLY A 256 14.39 -5.02 8.51
C GLY A 256 13.24 -4.06 8.23
N LEU A 257 12.04 -4.33 8.75
CA LEU A 257 10.90 -3.42 8.68
C LEU A 257 10.44 -2.96 10.09
N PRO A 258 11.28 -2.25 10.84
CA PRO A 258 10.90 -1.78 12.16
C PRO A 258 9.70 -0.83 12.06
N TRP A 259 8.71 -1.02 12.93
CA TRP A 259 7.51 -0.20 12.97
C TRP A 259 7.50 0.70 14.20
N LYS A 260 6.71 1.77 14.14
CA LYS A 260 6.60 2.80 15.18
C LYS A 260 5.14 3.16 15.40
N ILE A 261 4.88 3.67 16.60
CA ILE A 261 3.58 4.25 16.98
C ILE A 261 3.74 5.76 17.11
N LEU A 262 2.80 6.51 16.54
CA LEU A 262 2.63 7.94 16.75
C LEU A 262 1.26 8.21 17.37
N GLU A 263 1.25 8.48 18.68
CA GLU A 263 0.03 8.82 19.42
C GLU A 263 -0.52 10.19 18.99
N GLY A 264 -1.84 10.34 18.99
CA GLY A 264 -2.55 11.57 18.65
C GLY A 264 -2.61 11.91 17.16
N LYS A 265 -2.01 11.09 16.27
CA LYS A 265 -2.11 11.31 14.82
C LYS A 265 -3.54 11.05 14.34
N ALA A 266 -4.10 12.03 13.64
CA ALA A 266 -5.40 11.94 12.98
C ALA A 266 -5.33 12.61 11.59
N LEU A 267 -6.24 12.24 10.69
CA LEU A 267 -6.52 12.99 9.47
C LEU A 267 -7.77 13.84 9.71
N ASN A 268 -7.65 15.15 9.52
CA ASN A 268 -8.80 16.03 9.58
C ASN A 268 -9.71 15.73 8.38
N ASN A 269 -11.02 15.58 8.64
CA ASN A 269 -12.05 15.44 7.61
C ASN A 269 -12.19 16.72 6.78
#